data_AF-X1AVI0-F1
#
_entry.id   AF-X1AVI0-F1
#
_cell.length_a   1.000
_cell.length_b   1.000
_cell.length_c   1.000
_cell.angle_alpha   90.00
_cell.angle_beta   90.00
_cell.angle_gamma   90.00
#
_symmetry.space_group_name_H-M   'P 1'
#
loop_
_entity.id
_entity.type
_entity.pdbx_description
1 polymer ?
#
loop_
_entity_poly.entity_id
_entity_poly.type
_entity_poly.pdbx_seq_one_letter_code
_entity_poly.pdbx_strand_id
1 'polypeptide(L)'
;MSTNTYLKYINSKPHQDSKTFEPITVSNIIIQYVPVKNIIADKDGKLEVEVIGEGIAKIFYGGNYYLTKWVKKSKDHPTVYYANQGNVLNLNQGNIWIHLVPEETKVWFK
;
A
#
# COMPACT_ATOMS: atom_id res chain seq x y z
N MET A 1 -26.19 -6.37 -3.35
CA MET A 1 -25.20 -6.21 -2.26
C MET A 1 -24.21 -5.15 -2.70
N SER A 2 -24.04 -4.06 -1.96
CA SER A 2 -23.05 -3.03 -2.30
C SER A 2 -21.64 -3.59 -2.05
N THR A 3 -20.84 -3.75 -3.10
CA THR A 3 -19.43 -4.13 -2.98
C THR A 3 -18.68 -2.98 -2.32
N ASN A 4 -18.16 -3.18 -1.11
CA ASN A 4 -17.39 -2.17 -0.39
C ASN A 4 -15.96 -2.11 -0.96
N THR A 5 -15.88 -1.61 -2.19
CA THR A 5 -14.69 -1.60 -3.04
C THR A 5 -14.26 -0.18 -3.36
N TYR A 6 -12.96 0.01 -3.53
CA TYR A 6 -12.35 1.30 -3.83
C TYR A 6 -12.03 1.42 -5.32
N LEU A 7 -12.25 2.62 -5.84
CA LEU A 7 -11.80 3.05 -7.17
C LEU A 7 -10.54 3.90 -7.04
N LYS A 8 -9.68 3.86 -8.05
CA LYS A 8 -8.49 4.74 -8.13
C LYS A 8 -8.64 5.70 -9.29
N TYR A 9 -8.20 6.93 -9.04
CA TYR A 9 -8.08 7.98 -10.04
C TYR A 9 -6.62 8.43 -10.11
N ILE A 10 -6.12 8.65 -11.31
CA ILE A 10 -4.77 9.19 -11.57
C ILE A 10 -4.97 10.40 -12.47
N ASN A 11 -4.49 11.58 -12.05
CA ASN A 11 -4.70 12.84 -12.76
C ASN A 11 -6.18 13.09 -13.11
N SER A 12 -7.06 12.86 -12.12
CA SER A 12 -8.53 12.97 -12.24
C SER A 12 -9.20 12.02 -13.24
N LYS A 13 -8.47 11.04 -13.80
CA LYS A 13 -9.01 10.01 -14.69
C LYS A 13 -9.12 8.67 -13.95
N PRO A 14 -10.20 7.90 -14.17
CA PRO A 14 -10.33 6.58 -13.56
C PRO A 14 -9.21 5.65 -14.03
N HIS A 15 -8.68 4.85 -13.11
CA HIS A 15 -7.72 3.80 -13.43
C HIS A 15 -8.50 2.59 -13.96
N GLN A 16 -8.38 2.34 -15.26
CA GLN A 16 -9.17 1.36 -16.00
C GLN A 16 -8.27 0.28 -16.61
N ASP A 17 -8.82 -0.90 -16.81
CA ASP A 17 -8.19 -1.95 -17.60
C ASP A 17 -8.14 -1.53 -19.08
N SER A 18 -6.99 -1.65 -19.74
CA SER A 18 -6.78 -1.10 -21.08
C SER A 18 -7.45 -1.91 -22.21
N LYS A 19 -7.94 -3.12 -21.92
CA LYS A 19 -8.63 -3.97 -22.90
C LYS A 19 -10.15 -3.79 -22.82
N THR A 20 -10.66 -3.69 -21.61
CA THR A 20 -12.11 -3.62 -21.33
C THR A 20 -12.61 -2.21 -21.10
N PHE A 21 -11.72 -1.27 -20.74
CA PHE A 21 -12.03 0.08 -20.29
C PHE A 21 -12.88 0.14 -19.01
N GLU A 22 -13.02 -0.98 -18.30
CA GLU A 22 -13.73 -1.03 -17.02
C GLU A 22 -12.85 -0.48 -15.88
N PRO A 23 -13.42 0.27 -14.91
CA PRO A 23 -12.68 0.72 -13.73
C PRO A 23 -12.16 -0.46 -12.90
N ILE A 24 -10.88 -0.42 -12.56
CA ILE A 24 -10.30 -1.40 -11.64
C ILE A 24 -10.79 -1.09 -10.23
N THR A 25 -11.30 -2.11 -9.55
CA THR A 25 -11.76 -2.02 -8.17
C THR A 25 -10.95 -2.96 -7.26
N VAL A 26 -10.74 -2.52 -6.02
CA VAL A 26 -10.06 -3.32 -4.99
C VAL A 26 -10.86 -3.35 -3.69
N SER A 27 -10.76 -4.44 -2.94
CA SER A 27 -11.38 -4.57 -1.61
C SER A 27 -10.52 -3.93 -0.51
N ASN A 28 -9.22 -3.74 -0.78
CA ASN A 28 -8.24 -3.29 0.20
C ASN A 28 -7.25 -2.30 -0.42
N ILE A 29 -6.90 -1.25 0.33
CA ILE A 29 -5.80 -0.33 0.01
C ILE A 29 -4.80 -0.37 1.17
N ILE A 30 -3.52 -0.52 0.84
CA ILE A 30 -2.41 -0.40 1.77
C ILE A 30 -1.51 0.74 1.29
N ILE A 31 -1.27 1.70 2.17
CA ILE A 31 -0.18 2.67 2.03
C ILE A 31 0.92 2.23 2.99
N GLN A 32 2.01 1.70 2.45
CA GLN A 32 3.14 1.20 3.20
C GLN A 32 4.29 2.21 3.15
N TYR A 33 4.63 2.77 4.29
CA TYR A 33 5.74 3.70 4.43
C TYR A 33 7.05 2.92 4.54
N VAL A 34 7.99 3.23 3.67
CA VAL A 34 9.29 2.54 3.57
C VAL A 34 10.43 3.56 3.52
N PRO A 35 11.61 3.23 4.09
CA PRO A 35 12.80 4.02 3.87
C PRO A 35 13.16 4.07 2.39
N VAL A 36 13.42 5.27 1.88
CA VAL A 36 13.91 5.51 0.52
C VAL A 36 15.19 6.32 0.61
N LYS A 37 16.26 5.84 -0.03
CA LYS A 37 17.60 6.42 0.07
C LYS A 37 18.19 6.67 -1.31
N ASN A 38 19.03 7.70 -1.41
CA ASN A 38 19.86 7.90 -2.59
C ASN A 38 20.96 6.83 -2.63
N ILE A 39 21.20 6.26 -3.80
CA ILE A 39 22.33 5.36 -4.00
C ILE A 39 23.59 6.22 -4.17
N ILE A 40 24.59 6.01 -3.30
CA ILE A 40 25.83 6.77 -3.34
C ILE A 40 26.52 6.56 -4.69
N ALA A 41 26.92 7.66 -5.33
CA ALA A 41 27.60 7.69 -6.63
C ALA A 41 26.77 7.20 -7.85
N ASP A 42 25.46 6.98 -7.72
CA ASP A 42 24.59 6.78 -8.88
C ASP A 42 24.31 8.12 -9.59
N LYS A 43 24.75 8.22 -10.85
CA LYS A 43 24.63 9.44 -11.65
C LYS A 43 23.24 9.59 -12.31
N ASP A 44 22.44 8.52 -12.30
CA ASP A 44 21.14 8.47 -12.97
C ASP A 44 19.98 8.83 -12.02
N GLY A 45 20.27 9.08 -10.73
CA GLY A 45 19.27 9.46 -9.73
C GLY A 45 18.37 8.32 -9.27
N LYS A 46 18.84 7.06 -9.38
CA LYS A 46 18.13 5.88 -8.86
C LYS A 46 18.06 5.93 -7.34
N LEU A 47 16.94 5.43 -6.82
CA LEU A 47 16.66 5.34 -5.40
C LEU A 47 16.64 3.89 -4.95
N GLU A 48 17.19 3.64 -3.77
CA GLU A 48 17.04 2.39 -3.05
C GLU A 48 15.77 2.44 -2.19
N VAL A 49 14.94 1.40 -2.29
CA VAL A 49 13.68 1.28 -1.54
C VAL A 49 13.77 0.06 -0.63
N GLU A 50 13.76 0.29 0.68
CA GLU A 50 13.95 -0.78 1.67
C GLU A 50 12.62 -1.48 1.99
N VAL A 51 12.40 -2.63 1.36
CA VAL A 51 11.16 -3.43 1.50
C VAL A 51 11.27 -4.63 2.45
N ILE A 52 12.47 -4.91 2.95
CA ILE A 52 12.73 -5.89 4.03
C ILE A 52 13.00 -5.09 5.30
N GLY A 53 12.31 -5.42 6.38
CA GLY A 53 12.34 -4.65 7.61
C GLY A 53 10.95 -4.49 8.20
N GLU A 54 10.70 -3.35 8.81
CA GLU A 54 9.42 -3.01 9.41
C GLU A 54 9.16 -1.51 9.36
N GLY A 55 7.90 -1.12 9.48
CA GLY A 55 7.50 0.28 9.48
C GLY A 55 6.01 0.45 9.65
N ILE A 56 5.52 1.66 9.37
CA ILE A 56 4.11 2.00 9.49
C ILE A 56 3.37 1.76 8.17
N ALA A 57 2.15 1.27 8.25
CA ALA A 57 1.23 1.21 7.13
C ALA A 57 -0.15 1.76 7.52
N LYS A 58 -0.79 2.45 6.58
CA LYS A 58 -2.18 2.88 6.66
C LYS A 58 -3.00 1.96 5.76
N ILE A 59 -3.98 1.29 6.33
CA ILE A 59 -4.76 0.27 5.62
C ILE A 59 -6.23 0.66 5.62
N PHE A 60 -6.86 0.54 4.45
CA PHE A 60 -8.26 0.83 4.24
C PHE A 60 -8.96 -0.41 3.67
N TYR A 61 -10.00 -0.87 4.34
CA TYR A 61 -10.89 -1.92 3.86
C TYR A 61 -12.25 -1.81 4.53
N GLY A 62 -13.31 -2.22 3.84
CA GLY A 62 -14.65 -2.22 4.41
C GLY A 62 -15.13 -0.83 4.85
N GLY A 63 -14.62 0.25 4.22
CA GLY A 63 -14.94 1.62 4.60
C GLY A 63 -14.22 2.13 5.85
N ASN A 64 -13.34 1.32 6.45
CA ASN A 64 -12.62 1.65 7.67
C ASN A 64 -11.14 1.96 7.39
N TYR A 65 -10.50 2.62 8.37
CA TYR A 65 -9.08 2.96 8.36
C TYR A 65 -8.36 2.34 9.57
N TYR A 66 -7.16 1.82 9.34
CA TYR A 66 -6.31 1.24 10.36
C TYR A 66 -4.88 1.76 10.22
N LEU A 67 -4.34 2.29 11.32
CA LEU A 67 -2.90 2.50 11.47
C LEU A 67 -2.27 1.19 11.97
N THR A 68 -1.26 0.71 11.24
CA THR A 68 -0.72 -0.64 11.41
C THR A 68 0.80 -0.63 11.35
N LYS A 69 1.42 -1.68 11.87
CA LYS A 69 2.84 -1.98 11.66
C LYS A 69 2.97 -3.05 10.58
N TRP A 70 3.78 -2.82 9.56
CA TRP A 70 4.17 -3.87 8.61
C TRP A 70 5.52 -4.47 9.02
N VAL A 71 5.71 -5.76 8.74
CA VAL A 71 6.99 -6.46 8.95
C VAL A 71 7.22 -7.42 7.79
N LYS A 72 8.40 -7.38 7.19
CA LYS A 72 8.88 -8.36 6.21
C LYS A 72 10.28 -8.84 6.62
N LYS A 73 10.36 -10.11 7.02
CA LYS A 73 11.58 -10.68 7.63
C LYS A 73 12.72 -10.92 6.64
N SER A 74 12.39 -11.31 5.41
CA SER A 74 13.36 -11.55 4.34
C SER A 74 12.68 -11.50 2.98
N LYS A 75 13.45 -11.65 1.90
CA LYS A 75 12.95 -11.67 0.52
C LYS A 75 11.86 -12.72 0.31
N ASP A 76 12.03 -13.90 0.89
CA ASP A 76 11.17 -15.07 0.71
C ASP A 76 9.99 -15.11 1.70
N HIS A 77 9.91 -14.15 2.61
CA HIS A 77 8.78 -14.02 3.53
C HIS A 77 7.77 -12.97 3.03
N PRO A 78 6.47 -13.19 3.25
CA PRO A 78 5.47 -12.18 2.97
C PRO A 78 5.63 -10.99 3.92
N THR A 79 5.13 -9.83 3.48
CA THR A 79 4.87 -8.72 4.39
C THR A 79 3.64 -9.07 5.23
N VAL A 80 3.76 -8.95 6.55
CA VAL A 80 2.67 -9.17 7.50
C VAL A 80 2.30 -7.83 8.13
N TYR A 81 1.01 -7.55 8.22
CA TYR A 81 0.49 -6.33 8.83
C TYR A 81 -0.11 -6.65 10.19
N TYR A 82 0.24 -5.86 11.21
CA TYR A 82 -0.18 -6.04 12.58
C TYR A 82 -1.01 -4.85 13.04
N ALA A 83 -2.12 -5.13 13.72
CA ALA A 83 -2.89 -4.14 14.45
C ALA A 83 -2.14 -3.69 15.72
N ASN A 84 -2.61 -2.60 16.37
CA ASN A 84 -1.98 -2.03 17.57
C ASN A 84 -1.76 -3.02 18.74
N GLN A 85 -2.47 -4.15 18.77
CA GLN A 85 -2.36 -5.17 19.83
C GLN A 85 -1.37 -6.30 19.50
N GLY A 86 -0.61 -6.19 18.40
CA GLY A 86 0.32 -7.24 17.95
C GLY A 86 -0.37 -8.41 17.22
N ASN A 87 -1.69 -8.36 17.07
CA ASN A 87 -2.46 -9.32 16.29
C ASN A 87 -2.28 -9.08 14.79
N VAL A 88 -2.15 -10.15 14.01
CA VAL A 88 -2.14 -10.08 12.54
C VAL A 88 -3.47 -9.50 12.06
N LEU A 89 -3.40 -8.49 11.21
CA LEU A 89 -4.57 -7.87 10.60
C LEU A 89 -5.02 -8.69 9.40
N ASN A 90 -6.25 -9.20 9.46
CA ASN A 90 -6.89 -9.87 8.34
C ASN A 90 -7.56 -8.83 7.43
N LEU A 91 -7.32 -8.94 6.13
CA LEU A 91 -7.88 -8.06 5.11
C LEU A 91 -9.17 -8.66 4.53
N ASN A 92 -9.98 -7.84 3.86
CA ASN A 92 -11.15 -8.34 3.14
C ASN A 92 -10.72 -9.27 2.00
N GLN A 93 -11.54 -10.27 1.69
CA GLN A 93 -11.34 -11.08 0.50
C GLN A 93 -11.41 -10.22 -0.76
N GLY A 94 -10.50 -10.45 -1.70
CA GLY A 94 -10.46 -9.81 -3.02
C GLY A 94 -9.17 -9.05 -3.26
N ASN A 95 -9.20 -8.17 -4.26
CA ASN A 95 -8.01 -7.49 -4.76
C ASN A 95 -7.48 -6.45 -3.76
N ILE A 96 -6.19 -6.16 -3.88
CA ILE A 96 -5.47 -5.21 -3.04
C ILE A 96 -4.60 -4.28 -3.89
N TRP A 97 -4.56 -3.00 -3.53
CA TRP A 97 -3.50 -2.10 -3.96
C TRP A 97 -2.54 -1.83 -2.82
N ILE A 98 -1.24 -2.03 -3.08
CA ILE A 98 -0.16 -1.68 -2.16
C ILE A 98 0.62 -0.51 -2.78
N HIS A 99 0.60 0.62 -2.09
CA HIS A 99 1.36 1.81 -2.42
C HIS A 99 2.56 1.88 -1.49
N LEU A 100 3.76 1.70 -2.04
CA LEU A 100 5.00 2.00 -1.33
C LEU A 100 5.27 3.50 -1.43
N VAL A 101 5.49 4.16 -0.30
CA VAL A 101 5.77 5.59 -0.24
C VAL A 101 6.92 5.88 0.72
N PRO A 102 7.76 6.91 0.45
CA PRO A 102 8.71 7.41 1.44
C PRO A 102 8.04 7.76 2.78
N GLU A 103 8.77 7.64 3.88
CA GLU A 103 8.27 7.85 5.24
C GLU A 103 7.68 9.26 5.46
N GLU A 104 8.20 10.26 4.76
CA GLU A 104 7.78 11.65 4.78
C GLU A 104 6.54 11.95 3.94
N THR A 105 6.02 10.96 3.20
CA THR A 105 4.92 11.17 2.26
C THR A 105 3.63 11.56 2.98
N LYS A 106 3.11 12.74 2.66
CA LYS A 106 1.81 13.19 3.20
C LYS A 106 0.67 12.49 2.47
N VAL A 107 -0.10 11.70 3.21
CA VAL A 107 -1.32 11.05 2.72
C VAL A 107 -2.51 11.53 3.56
N TRP A 108 -3.51 12.08 2.89
CA TRP A 108 -4.78 12.55 3.46
C TRP A 108 -5.95 11.67 3.01
N PHE A 109 -6.95 11.56 3.87
CA PHE A 109 -8.22 10.88 3.59
C PHE A 109 -9.35 11.72 4.22
N LYS A 110 -10.58 11.55 3.71
CA LYS A 110 -11.79 12.22 4.18
C LYS A 110 -12.85 11.18 4.51
#